data_AF-A0A2Z6NC99-F1
#
_entry.id   AF-A0A2Z6NC99-F1
#
_cell.length_a   1.000
_cell.length_b   1.000
_cell.length_c   1.000
_cell.angle_alpha   90.00
_cell.angle_beta   90.00
_cell.angle_gamma   90.00
#
_symmetry.space_group_name_H-M   'P 1'
#
loop_
_entity.id
_entity.type
_entity.pdbx_description
1 polymer ?
#
loop_
_entity_poly.entity_id
_entity_poly.type
_entity_poly.pdbx_seq_one_letter_code
_entity_poly.pdbx_strand_id
1 'polypeptide(L)'
;MAIQSSEQAIEQLKNLLREKEELNEVVTTKIEELIVELKGFHPHPNNTAEQRIIDGFTYFKLNNFDKNPELYEQLAKGPSSKLMVFSCSDPRASPDIILNFQLGETFVIRNIANMIPAFNQLRYSGVGATIEFAIEVLKVENILVIGHSGCGGIQRLMTHPEDGSIPL
;
A
#
# COMPACT_ATOMS: atom_id res chain seq x y z
N MET A 1 -0.40 23.59 16.58
CA MET A 1 -0.41 23.28 18.02
C MET A 1 0.01 21.84 18.31
N ALA A 2 -0.64 20.80 17.75
CA ALA A 2 -0.28 19.39 18.03
C ALA A 2 1.15 19.00 17.58
N ILE A 3 1.57 19.38 16.36
CA ILE A 3 2.90 19.06 15.80
C ILE A 3 4.04 19.62 16.66
N GLN A 4 3.86 20.84 17.18
CA GLN A 4 4.83 21.54 18.02
C GLN A 4 4.96 20.89 19.41
N SER A 5 3.90 20.24 19.89
CA SER A 5 3.88 19.49 21.14
C SER A 5 4.60 18.13 21.01
N SER A 6 4.46 17.45 19.86
CA SER A 6 5.15 16.18 19.59
C SER A 6 6.66 16.37 19.40
N GLU A 7 7.09 17.43 18.71
CA GLU A 7 8.52 17.74 18.51
C GLU A 7 9.27 17.96 19.84
N GLN A 8 8.63 18.67 20.78
CA GLN A 8 9.19 18.89 22.11
C GLN A 8 9.30 17.57 22.91
N ALA A 9 8.28 16.71 22.84
CA ALA A 9 8.29 15.41 23.50
C ALA A 9 9.39 14.48 22.94
N ILE A 10 9.59 14.49 21.62
CA ILE A 10 10.65 13.72 20.96
C ILE A 10 12.05 14.17 21.42
N GLU A 11 12.27 15.48 21.51
CA GLU A 11 13.58 15.99 21.92
C GLU A 11 13.89 15.64 23.38
N GLN A 12 12.90 15.68 24.26
CA GLN A 12 13.03 15.21 25.65
C GLN A 12 13.38 13.72 25.73
N LEU A 13 12.73 12.87 24.92
CA LEU A 13 13.01 11.43 24.88
C LEU A 13 14.41 11.13 24.32
N LYS A 14 14.89 11.88 23.32
CA LYS A 14 16.26 11.75 22.83
C LYS A 14 17.30 12.16 23.87
N ASN A 15 17.02 13.21 24.65
CA ASN A 15 17.91 13.63 25.73
C ASN A 15 17.98 12.56 26.83
N LEU A 16 16.84 11.93 27.18
CA LEU A 16 16.82 10.80 28.11
C LEU A 16 17.69 9.62 27.65
N LEU A 17 17.72 9.32 26.34
CA LEU A 17 18.59 8.29 25.77
C LEU A 17 20.08 8.66 25.84
N ARG A 18 20.42 9.96 25.77
CA ARG A 18 21.81 10.44 25.83
C ARG A 18 22.35 10.54 27.25
N GLU A 19 21.49 10.89 28.21
CA GLU A 19 21.91 11.20 29.59
C GLU A 19 22.02 9.99 30.50
N LYS A 20 21.41 8.84 30.14
CA LYS A 20 21.46 7.63 30.97
C LYS A 20 22.31 6.55 30.32
N GLU A 21 23.59 6.50 30.71
CA GLU A 21 24.55 5.47 30.29
C GLU A 21 24.16 4.03 30.72
N GLU A 22 23.21 3.87 31.64
CA GLU A 22 22.73 2.57 32.15
C GLU A 22 21.21 2.37 31.97
N LEU A 23 20.66 2.71 30.81
CA LEU A 23 19.32 2.24 30.46
C LEU A 23 19.38 0.75 30.09
N ASN A 24 18.56 -0.07 30.74
CA ASN A 24 18.32 -1.45 30.32
C ASN A 24 17.82 -1.44 28.86
N GLU A 25 18.32 -2.37 28.04
CA GLU A 25 17.97 -2.57 26.63
C GLU A 25 16.45 -2.48 26.38
N VAL A 26 15.64 -3.08 27.24
CA VAL A 26 14.17 -3.05 27.15
C VAL A 26 13.60 -1.63 27.24
N VAL A 27 14.20 -0.76 28.05
CA VAL A 27 13.75 0.62 28.23
C VAL A 27 14.19 1.48 27.05
N THR A 28 15.40 1.27 26.55
CA THR A 28 15.92 1.92 25.34
C THR A 28 15.01 1.65 24.14
N THR A 29 14.66 0.38 23.91
CA THR A 29 13.76 -0.01 22.81
C THR A 29 12.39 0.67 22.92
N LYS A 30 11.80 0.70 24.12
CA LYS A 30 10.49 1.35 24.33
C LYS A 30 10.52 2.87 24.12
N ILE A 31 11.62 3.53 24.50
CA ILE A 31 11.78 4.97 24.26
C ILE A 31 11.93 5.24 22.76
N GLU A 32 12.66 4.40 22.02
CA GLU A 32 12.77 4.50 20.58
C GLU A 32 11.42 4.28 19.87
N GLU A 33 10.65 3.27 20.29
CA GLU A 33 9.28 3.03 19.81
C GLU A 33 8.37 4.24 20.04
N LEU A 34 8.40 4.83 21.24
CA LEU A 34 7.64 6.04 21.58
C LEU A 34 8.07 7.25 20.75
N ILE A 35 9.37 7.42 20.48
CA ILE A 35 9.87 8.49 19.59
C ILE A 35 9.32 8.30 18.18
N VAL A 36 9.27 7.07 17.66
CA VAL A 36 8.73 6.80 16.33
C VAL A 36 7.21 7.02 16.29
N GLU A 37 6.50 6.61 17.32
CA GLU A 37 5.05 6.82 17.44
C GLU A 37 4.70 8.31 17.56
N LEU A 38 5.44 9.07 18.38
CA LEU A 38 5.25 10.52 18.58
C LEU A 38 5.68 11.35 17.36
N LYS A 39 6.66 10.91 16.59
CA LYS A 39 7.02 11.56 15.31
C LYS A 39 5.84 11.56 14.35
N GLY A 40 4.96 10.57 14.43
CA GLY A 40 4.00 10.29 13.39
C GLY A 40 4.70 10.07 12.04
N PHE A 41 3.97 9.60 11.04
CA PHE A 41 4.51 9.57 9.69
C PHE A 41 4.31 10.95 9.03
N HIS A 42 5.35 11.79 9.04
CA HIS A 42 5.37 13.03 8.28
C HIS A 42 6.48 12.96 7.22
N PRO A 43 6.14 12.80 5.93
CA PRO A 43 7.15 12.84 4.89
C PRO A 43 7.79 14.23 4.90
N HIS A 44 9.07 14.29 5.29
CA HIS A 44 9.83 15.53 5.20
C HIS A 44 10.09 15.85 3.72
N PRO A 45 9.94 17.11 3.28
CA PRO A 45 10.05 17.50 1.88
C PRO A 45 11.45 17.26 1.27
N ASN A 46 12.46 16.99 2.11
CA ASN A 46 13.85 16.77 1.68
C ASN A 46 14.31 15.30 1.81
N ASN A 47 13.42 14.36 2.12
CA ASN A 47 13.81 12.95 2.21
C ASN A 47 14.06 12.39 0.79
N THR A 48 15.10 11.57 0.64
CA THR A 48 15.30 10.81 -0.60
C THR A 48 14.20 9.76 -0.77
N ALA A 49 14.03 9.23 -1.98
CA ALA A 49 13.05 8.19 -2.25
C ALA A 49 13.32 6.92 -1.41
N GLU A 50 14.59 6.57 -1.23
CA GLU A 50 15.05 5.45 -0.42
C GLU A 50 14.64 5.65 1.05
N GLN A 51 14.93 6.83 1.60
CA GLN A 51 14.56 7.15 2.98
C GLN A 51 13.04 7.09 3.17
N ARG A 52 12.27 7.60 2.20
CA ARG A 52 10.81 7.55 2.22
C ARG A 52 10.27 6.11 2.28
N ILE A 53 10.91 5.17 1.59
CA ILE A 53 10.53 3.75 1.60
C ILE A 53 10.85 3.14 2.97
N ILE A 54 12.06 3.39 3.50
CA ILE A 54 12.51 2.88 4.81
C ILE A 54 11.60 3.39 5.92
N ASP A 55 11.32 4.69 5.96
CA ASP A 55 10.46 5.31 6.97
C ASP A 55 9.03 4.75 6.88
N GLY A 56 8.51 4.58 5.67
CA GLY A 56 7.17 4.04 5.44
C GLY A 56 7.03 2.59 5.94
N PHE A 57 8.02 1.74 5.66
CA PHE A 57 8.03 0.38 6.16
C PHE A 57 8.20 0.32 7.68
N THR A 58 9.09 1.14 8.24
CA THR A 58 9.29 1.23 9.70
C THR A 58 8.01 1.63 10.41
N TYR A 59 7.30 2.63 9.87
CA TYR A 59 5.99 3.03 10.39
C TYR A 59 4.97 1.91 10.31
N PHE A 60 4.85 1.24 9.15
CA PHE A 60 3.96 0.08 8.97
C PHE A 60 4.27 -1.03 9.98
N LYS A 61 5.54 -1.37 10.17
CA LYS A 61 5.98 -2.40 11.10
C LYS A 61 5.52 -2.09 12.52
N LEU A 62 5.84 -0.90 13.02
CA LEU A 62 5.57 -0.53 14.42
C LEU A 62 4.09 -0.23 14.70
N ASN A 63 3.37 0.36 13.74
CA ASN A 63 2.02 0.86 13.97
C ASN A 63 0.92 -0.04 13.40
N ASN A 64 1.27 -1.03 12.60
CA ASN A 64 0.30 -1.94 12.01
C ASN A 64 0.70 -3.40 12.25
N PHE A 65 1.90 -3.81 11.81
CA PHE A 65 2.33 -5.21 11.91
C PHE A 65 2.44 -5.69 13.36
N ASP A 66 3.29 -5.04 14.15
CA ASP A 66 3.61 -5.45 15.53
C ASP A 66 2.40 -5.27 16.48
N LYS A 67 1.44 -4.39 16.12
CA LYS A 67 0.19 -4.17 16.87
C LYS A 67 -0.91 -5.19 16.56
N ASN A 68 -0.79 -5.98 15.49
CA ASN A 68 -1.82 -6.94 15.08
C ASN A 68 -1.25 -8.36 14.85
N PRO A 69 -0.53 -8.95 15.82
CA PRO A 69 0.21 -10.20 15.62
C PRO A 69 -0.69 -11.37 15.16
N GLU A 70 -1.90 -11.51 15.71
CA GLU A 70 -2.84 -12.57 15.33
C GLU A 70 -3.28 -12.48 13.87
N LEU A 71 -3.56 -11.25 13.39
CA LEU A 71 -3.93 -11.01 11.99
C LEU A 71 -2.79 -11.46 11.06
N TYR A 72 -1.57 -11.01 11.33
CA TYR A 72 -0.43 -11.34 10.47
C TYR A 72 0.00 -12.80 10.58
N GLU A 73 -0.19 -13.45 11.73
CA GLU A 73 0.00 -14.90 11.86
C GLU A 73 -1.01 -15.68 11.01
N GLN A 74 -2.27 -15.24 10.97
CA GLN A 74 -3.27 -15.82 10.08
C GLN A 74 -2.93 -15.59 8.61
N LEU A 75 -2.58 -14.36 8.23
CA LEU A 75 -2.20 -14.01 6.86
C LEU A 75 -0.96 -14.79 6.38
N ALA A 76 0.00 -15.07 7.27
CA ALA A 76 1.19 -15.87 6.95
C ALA A 76 0.87 -17.33 6.60
N LYS A 77 -0.30 -17.87 7.02
CA LYS A 77 -0.75 -19.22 6.67
C LYS A 77 -1.28 -19.31 5.23
N GLY A 78 -1.64 -18.17 4.64
CA GLY A 78 -2.08 -18.06 3.25
C GLY A 78 -3.16 -17.01 3.05
N PRO A 79 -3.37 -16.54 1.81
CA PRO A 79 -4.43 -15.60 1.50
C PRO A 79 -5.82 -16.24 1.63
N SER A 80 -6.78 -15.50 2.18
CA SER A 80 -8.19 -15.90 2.29
C SER A 80 -9.11 -15.07 1.38
N SER A 81 -8.53 -14.38 0.39
CA SER A 81 -9.22 -13.39 -0.44
C SER A 81 -10.43 -13.99 -1.16
N LYS A 82 -11.60 -13.40 -0.92
CA LYS A 82 -12.86 -13.82 -1.56
C LYS A 82 -13.24 -12.93 -2.75
N LEU A 83 -12.52 -11.84 -2.93
CA LEU A 83 -12.76 -10.85 -3.96
C LEU A 83 -11.49 -10.59 -4.77
N MET A 84 -11.60 -10.63 -6.10
CA MET A 84 -10.59 -10.10 -7.00
C MET A 84 -10.98 -8.68 -7.43
N VAL A 85 -10.03 -7.76 -7.47
CA VAL A 85 -10.29 -6.36 -7.86
C VAL A 85 -9.34 -5.93 -8.98
N PHE A 86 -9.90 -5.49 -10.11
CA PHE A 86 -9.18 -4.71 -11.12
C PHE A 86 -9.42 -3.22 -10.86
N SER A 87 -8.34 -2.47 -10.63
CA SER A 87 -8.38 -1.00 -10.48
C SER A 87 -7.33 -0.32 -11.35
N CYS A 88 -7.51 0.98 -11.57
CA CYS A 88 -6.55 1.75 -12.35
C CYS A 88 -5.26 1.97 -11.55
N SER A 89 -4.11 2.04 -12.21
CA SER A 89 -2.83 2.43 -11.60
C SER A 89 -2.79 3.88 -11.10
N ASP A 90 -3.83 4.69 -11.32
CA ASP A 90 -3.92 6.07 -10.82
C ASP A 90 -3.74 6.09 -9.28
N PRO A 91 -2.78 6.86 -8.74
CA PRO A 91 -2.46 6.84 -7.31
C PRO A 91 -3.62 7.30 -6.41
N ARG A 92 -4.63 8.00 -6.98
CA ARG A 92 -5.82 8.46 -6.26
C ARG A 92 -6.91 7.40 -6.16
N ALA A 93 -6.79 6.32 -6.93
CA ALA A 93 -7.81 5.29 -7.08
C ALA A 93 -7.41 3.96 -6.42
N SER A 94 -6.78 4.01 -5.23
CA SER A 94 -6.44 2.79 -4.48
C SER A 94 -7.72 2.11 -3.96
N PRO A 95 -8.04 0.87 -4.39
CA PRO A 95 -9.28 0.22 -3.99
C PRO A 95 -9.30 -0.12 -2.51
N ASP A 96 -8.17 -0.51 -1.93
CA ASP A 96 -8.10 -0.90 -0.51
C ASP A 96 -8.41 0.28 0.41
N ILE A 97 -8.00 1.49 0.01
CA ILE A 97 -8.28 2.73 0.77
C ILE A 97 -9.72 3.16 0.55
N ILE A 98 -10.18 3.23 -0.70
CA ILE A 98 -11.50 3.79 -1.05
C ILE A 98 -12.64 2.91 -0.51
N LEU A 99 -12.46 1.59 -0.55
CA LEU A 99 -13.47 0.62 -0.11
C LEU A 99 -13.19 0.07 1.30
N ASN A 100 -12.13 0.55 1.97
CA ASN A 100 -11.73 0.12 3.30
C ASN A 100 -11.52 -1.40 3.40
N PHE A 101 -10.90 -2.01 2.38
CA PHE A 101 -10.52 -3.41 2.45
C PHE A 101 -9.40 -3.62 3.45
N GLN A 102 -9.53 -4.67 4.24
CA GLN A 102 -8.52 -5.15 5.17
C GLN A 102 -7.52 -6.05 4.46
N LEU A 103 -6.35 -6.20 5.06
CA LEU A 103 -5.31 -7.07 4.52
C LEU A 103 -5.83 -8.51 4.37
N GLY A 104 -5.62 -9.09 3.19
CA GLY A 104 -6.06 -10.43 2.84
C GLY A 104 -7.48 -10.53 2.29
N GLU A 105 -8.32 -9.49 2.38
CA GLU A 105 -9.70 -9.55 1.86
C GLU A 105 -9.74 -9.60 0.32
N THR A 106 -8.80 -8.92 -0.34
CA THR A 106 -8.80 -8.72 -1.79
C THR A 106 -7.53 -9.22 -2.45
N PHE A 107 -7.69 -9.74 -3.67
CA PHE A 107 -6.62 -9.99 -4.62
C PHE A 107 -6.64 -8.91 -5.70
N VAL A 108 -5.73 -7.94 -5.60
CA VAL A 108 -5.79 -6.69 -6.35
C VAL A 108 -4.82 -6.66 -7.54
N ILE A 109 -5.36 -6.25 -8.69
CA ILE A 109 -4.61 -6.05 -9.93
C ILE A 109 -4.79 -4.58 -10.31
N ARG A 110 -3.65 -3.91 -10.57
CA ARG A 110 -3.65 -2.51 -10.98
C ARG A 110 -2.95 -2.36 -12.33
N ASN A 111 -3.66 -1.84 -13.32
CA ASN A 111 -3.10 -1.52 -14.62
C ASN A 111 -3.69 -0.21 -15.16
N ILE A 112 -3.14 0.26 -16.28
CA ILE A 112 -3.62 1.50 -16.91
C ILE A 112 -5.09 1.31 -17.32
N ALA A 113 -5.96 2.18 -16.80
CA ALA A 113 -7.39 2.20 -17.09
C ALA A 113 -8.13 0.89 -16.74
N ASN A 114 -7.66 0.12 -15.74
CA ASN A 114 -8.35 -1.07 -15.20
C ASN A 114 -8.85 -2.03 -16.30
N MET A 115 -8.03 -2.19 -17.35
CA MET A 115 -8.38 -2.92 -18.56
C MET A 115 -8.23 -4.42 -18.35
N ILE A 116 -9.22 -5.16 -18.84
CA ILE A 116 -9.18 -6.62 -18.95
C ILE A 116 -9.28 -6.94 -20.43
N PRO A 117 -8.17 -7.34 -21.09
CA PRO A 117 -8.21 -7.69 -22.49
C PRO A 117 -8.91 -9.04 -22.69
N ALA A 118 -9.38 -9.29 -23.91
CA ALA A 118 -9.85 -10.62 -24.30
C ALA A 118 -8.74 -11.67 -24.13
N PHE A 119 -9.14 -12.92 -23.87
CA PHE A 119 -8.21 -14.02 -23.66
C PHE A 119 -7.23 -14.15 -24.83
N ASN A 120 -5.94 -14.05 -24.52
CA ASN A 120 -4.86 -14.30 -25.47
C ASN A 120 -3.60 -14.70 -24.70
N GLN A 121 -3.24 -15.99 -24.78
CA GLN A 121 -2.09 -16.53 -24.06
C GLN A 121 -0.75 -15.92 -24.49
N LEU A 122 -0.64 -15.43 -25.73
CA LEU A 122 0.61 -14.88 -26.27
C LEU A 122 0.78 -13.38 -25.95
N ARG A 123 -0.32 -12.63 -25.88
CA ARG A 123 -0.29 -11.16 -25.72
C ARG A 123 -0.58 -10.70 -24.30
N TYR A 124 -1.44 -11.41 -23.58
CA TYR A 124 -1.99 -10.94 -22.29
C TYR A 124 -1.90 -12.02 -21.20
N SER A 125 -0.81 -12.80 -21.23
CA SER A 125 -0.54 -13.88 -20.26
C SER A 125 -0.56 -13.39 -18.81
N GLY A 126 -0.10 -12.16 -18.53
CA GLY A 126 -0.15 -11.60 -17.17
C GLY A 126 -1.55 -11.47 -16.60
N VAL A 127 -2.48 -10.84 -17.35
CA VAL A 127 -3.88 -10.71 -16.91
C VAL A 127 -4.57 -12.07 -16.88
N GLY A 128 -4.35 -12.91 -17.90
CA GLY A 128 -4.90 -14.26 -17.96
C GLY A 128 -4.49 -15.12 -16.77
N ALA A 129 -3.19 -15.20 -16.47
CA ALA A 129 -2.66 -15.96 -15.34
C ALA A 129 -3.19 -15.45 -13.99
N THR A 130 -3.42 -14.15 -13.87
CA THR A 130 -3.91 -13.57 -12.62
C THR A 130 -5.39 -13.89 -12.39
N ILE A 131 -6.22 -13.85 -13.45
CA ILE A 131 -7.62 -14.30 -13.39
C ILE A 131 -7.67 -15.81 -13.10
N GLU A 132 -6.86 -16.62 -13.80
CA GLU A 132 -6.77 -18.06 -13.60
C GLU A 132 -6.37 -18.39 -12.15
N PHE A 133 -5.34 -17.74 -11.61
CA PHE A 133 -4.91 -17.97 -10.22
C PHE A 133 -5.99 -17.56 -9.21
N ALA A 134 -6.67 -16.43 -9.42
CA ALA A 134 -7.75 -15.97 -8.56
C ALA A 134 -8.90 -17.00 -8.49
N ILE A 135 -9.30 -17.54 -9.64
CA ILE A 135 -10.42 -18.49 -9.74
C ILE A 135 -10.00 -19.89 -9.31
N GLU A 136 -8.89 -20.41 -9.83
CA GLU A 136 -8.50 -21.80 -9.67
C GLU A 136 -7.73 -22.09 -8.38
N VAL A 137 -6.96 -21.12 -7.88
CA VAL A 137 -6.14 -21.31 -6.68
C VAL A 137 -6.76 -20.63 -5.47
N LEU A 138 -7.08 -19.33 -5.57
CA LEU A 138 -7.63 -18.56 -4.45
C LEU A 138 -9.12 -18.81 -4.23
N LYS A 139 -9.83 -19.36 -5.23
CA LYS A 139 -11.27 -19.60 -5.20
C LYS A 139 -12.07 -18.34 -4.85
N VAL A 140 -11.71 -17.21 -5.48
CA VAL A 140 -12.47 -15.96 -5.33
C VAL A 140 -13.91 -16.17 -5.80
N GLU A 141 -14.85 -15.55 -5.11
CA GLU A 141 -16.28 -15.68 -5.39
C GLU A 141 -16.78 -14.55 -6.29
N ASN A 142 -16.07 -13.42 -6.27
CA ASN A 142 -16.45 -12.21 -6.98
C ASN A 142 -15.23 -11.58 -7.67
N ILE A 143 -15.48 -10.99 -8.85
CA ILE A 143 -14.51 -10.16 -9.57
C ILE A 143 -15.12 -8.78 -9.75
N LEU A 144 -14.47 -7.76 -9.21
CA LEU A 144 -14.88 -6.36 -9.29
C LEU A 144 -13.94 -5.58 -10.21
N VAL A 145 -14.51 -4.86 -11.18
CA VAL A 145 -13.76 -3.97 -12.08
C VAL A 145 -14.16 -2.53 -11.78
N ILE A 146 -13.21 -1.72 -11.29
CA ILE A 146 -13.47 -0.37 -10.80
C ILE A 146 -12.80 0.65 -11.72
N GLY A 147 -13.62 1.36 -12.49
CA GLY A 147 -13.23 2.58 -13.18
C GLY A 147 -13.19 3.79 -12.24
N HIS A 148 -12.64 4.91 -12.70
CA HIS A 148 -12.63 6.16 -11.93
C HIS A 148 -12.78 7.39 -12.83
N SER A 149 -13.30 8.48 -12.25
CA SER A 149 -13.37 9.77 -12.92
C SER A 149 -11.98 10.32 -13.22
N GLY A 150 -11.83 11.00 -14.37
CA GLY A 150 -10.57 11.63 -14.75
C GLY A 150 -9.43 10.65 -15.05
N CYS A 151 -9.76 9.45 -15.54
CA CYS A 151 -8.77 8.43 -15.90
C CYS A 151 -7.92 8.87 -17.09
N GLY A 152 -6.62 9.11 -16.85
CA GLY A 152 -5.67 9.51 -17.89
C GLY A 152 -5.53 8.48 -19.02
N GLY A 153 -5.62 7.18 -18.70
CA GLY A 153 -5.57 6.11 -19.72
C GLY A 153 -6.78 6.15 -20.66
N ILE A 154 -7.99 6.36 -20.12
CA ILE A 154 -9.19 6.54 -20.94
C ILE A 154 -9.15 7.85 -21.71
N GLN A 155 -8.74 8.96 -21.07
CA GLN A 155 -8.58 10.24 -21.78
C GLN A 155 -7.64 10.10 -22.97
N ARG A 156 -6.50 9.41 -22.80
CA ARG A 156 -5.58 9.13 -23.89
C ARG A 156 -6.21 8.25 -24.97
N LEU A 157 -6.95 7.19 -24.60
CA LEU A 157 -7.68 6.37 -25.57
C LEU A 157 -8.64 7.23 -26.41
N MET A 158 -9.34 8.19 -25.80
CA MET A 158 -10.28 9.07 -26.50
C MET A 158 -9.60 10.07 -27.45
N THR A 159 -8.27 10.24 -27.40
CA THR A 159 -7.54 11.03 -28.40
C THR A 159 -7.06 10.21 -29.59
N HIS A 160 -7.27 8.89 -29.59
CA HIS A 160 -6.86 8.06 -30.71
C HIS A 160 -7.73 8.37 -31.94
N PRO A 161 -7.14 8.44 -33.14
CA PRO A 161 -7.90 8.62 -34.37
C PRO A 161 -8.86 7.45 -34.60
N GLU A 162 -10.13 7.76 -34.92
CA GLU A 162 -11.13 6.74 -35.26
C GLU A 162 -10.88 6.11 -36.64
N ASP A 163 -10.07 6.74 -37.48
CA ASP A 163 -9.69 6.28 -38.82
C ASP A 163 -8.60 5.19 -38.81
N GLY A 164 -8.13 4.78 -37.63
CA GLY A 164 -7.10 3.75 -37.48
C GLY A 164 -5.67 4.25 -37.74
N SER A 165 -5.46 5.56 -37.90
CA SER A 165 -4.12 6.13 -37.96
C SER A 165 -3.36 5.98 -36.64
N ILE A 166 -2.02 5.96 -36.71
CA ILE A 166 -1.17 5.71 -35.55
C ILE A 166 -1.30 6.89 -34.56
N PRO A 167 -1.62 6.64 -33.28
CA PRO A 167 -1.68 7.67 -32.26
C PRO A 167 -0.30 8.30 -32.03
N LEU A 168 -0.23 9.65 -32.05
CA LEU A 168 0.97 10.43 -31.72
C LEU A 168 1.34 10.33 -30.24
#